data_AF-A0A3C0G3F1-F1
#
_entry.id   AF-A0A3C0G3F1-F1
#
_cell.length_a   1.000
_cell.length_b   1.000
_cell.length_c   1.000
_cell.angle_alpha   90.00
_cell.angle_beta   90.00
_cell.angle_gamma   90.00
#
_symmetry.space_group_name_H-M   'P 1'
#
loop_
_entity.id
_entity.type
_entity.pdbx_description
1 polymer ?
#
loop_
_entity_poly.entity_id
_entity_poly.type
_entity_poly.pdbx_seq_one_letter_code
_entity_poly.pdbx_strand_id
1 'polypeptide(L)'
;MTTKNATLNMAKVKFWTITAIVLGMGFLFMNFRDWLPYDSANKAVYEISERWELPAELREVLGISWVSEHQIAAIQDEDGIIYIYDLEQRKVVEEIEFGNAGDYEGLAVKGNNAYALE
;
A
#
# COMPACT_ATOMS: atom_id res chain seq x y z
N MET A 1 -17.82 70.37 -7.61
CA MET A 1 -17.66 69.07 -6.95
C MET A 1 -16.21 68.66 -7.14
N THR A 2 -15.35 68.87 -6.14
CA THR A 2 -13.90 68.65 -6.29
C THR A 2 -13.57 67.25 -5.79
N THR A 3 -13.39 66.30 -6.71
CA THR A 3 -12.93 64.94 -6.38
C THR A 3 -11.48 65.00 -5.93
N LYS A 4 -11.24 64.78 -4.62
CA LYS A 4 -9.89 64.53 -4.11
C LYS A 4 -9.46 63.14 -4.58
N ASN A 5 -8.64 63.09 -5.62
CA ASN A 5 -7.92 61.86 -5.96
C ASN A 5 -6.85 61.63 -4.88
N ALA A 6 -7.17 60.78 -3.91
CA ALA A 6 -6.20 60.34 -2.93
C ALA A 6 -5.15 59.49 -3.65
N THR A 7 -3.93 60.01 -3.77
CA THR A 7 -2.81 59.24 -4.31
C THR A 7 -2.41 58.17 -3.29
N LEU A 8 -2.47 56.92 -3.72
CA LEU A 8 -2.09 55.79 -2.86
C LEU A 8 -0.61 55.88 -2.53
N ASN A 9 -0.28 55.76 -1.23
CA ASN A 9 1.11 55.67 -0.80
C ASN A 9 1.69 54.34 -1.26
N MET A 10 2.55 54.40 -2.27
CA MET A 10 3.12 53.21 -2.92
C MET A 10 3.90 52.31 -1.96
N ALA A 11 4.54 52.87 -0.92
CA ALA A 11 5.23 52.09 0.10
C ALA A 11 4.25 51.31 0.98
N LYS A 12 3.11 51.93 1.36
CA LYS A 12 2.04 51.26 2.10
C LYS A 12 1.37 50.17 1.25
N VAL A 13 1.11 50.44 -0.02
CA VAL A 13 0.53 49.45 -0.94
C VAL A 13 1.43 48.23 -1.04
N LYS A 14 2.71 48.43 -1.35
CA LYS A 14 3.70 47.33 -1.42
C LYS A 14 3.76 46.53 -0.11
N PHE A 15 3.79 47.21 1.03
CA PHE A 15 3.81 46.57 2.33
C PHE A 15 2.58 45.68 2.55
N TRP A 16 1.37 46.18 2.31
CA TRP A 16 0.15 45.40 2.51
C TRP A 16 -0.01 44.27 1.50
N THR A 17 0.43 44.45 0.25
CA THR A 17 0.43 43.37 -0.75
C THR A 17 1.34 42.22 -0.33
N ILE A 18 2.57 42.51 0.14
CA ILE A 18 3.50 41.47 0.62
C ILE A 18 2.91 40.75 1.83
N THR A 19 2.37 41.50 2.80
CA THR A 19 1.72 40.93 4.00
C THR A 19 0.57 39.99 3.63
N ALA A 20 -0.29 40.38 2.69
CA ALA A 20 -1.41 39.56 2.24
C ALA A 20 -0.95 38.26 1.56
N ILE A 21 0.12 38.32 0.76
CA ILE A 21 0.70 37.13 0.11
C ILE A 21 1.25 36.17 1.17
N VAL A 22 2.03 36.67 2.14
CA VAL A 22 2.62 35.83 3.20
C VAL A 22 1.53 35.16 4.04
N LEU A 23 0.50 35.90 4.45
CA LEU A 23 -0.62 35.34 5.21
C LEU A 23 -1.42 34.33 4.38
N GLY A 24 -1.65 34.61 3.10
CA GLY A 24 -2.34 33.71 2.19
C GLY A 24 -1.57 32.40 1.96
N MET A 25 -0.26 32.49 1.75
CA MET A 25 0.61 31.30 1.63
C MET A 25 0.65 30.49 2.92
N GLY A 26 0.71 31.15 4.09
CA GLY A 26 0.64 30.48 5.39
C GLY A 26 -0.70 29.77 5.59
N PHE A 27 -1.82 30.42 5.23
CA PHE A 27 -3.15 29.82 5.31
C PHE A 27 -3.30 28.61 4.38
N LEU A 28 -2.87 28.73 3.11
CA LEU A 28 -2.84 27.61 2.18
C LEU A 28 -1.99 26.47 2.72
N PHE A 29 -0.77 26.74 3.20
CA PHE A 29 0.08 25.73 3.80
C PHE A 29 -0.61 25.02 4.97
N MET A 30 -1.25 25.75 5.89
CA MET A 30 -1.97 25.14 7.01
C MET A 30 -3.12 24.22 6.58
N ASN A 31 -3.82 24.55 5.50
CA ASN A 31 -4.93 23.73 4.97
C ASN A 31 -4.46 22.54 4.13
N PHE A 32 -3.27 22.62 3.52
CA PHE A 32 -2.76 21.61 2.59
C PHE A 32 -1.54 20.84 3.12
N ARG A 33 -1.02 21.15 4.31
CA ARG A 33 0.12 20.47 4.92
C ARG A 33 -0.10 18.97 5.07
N ASP A 34 -1.34 18.55 5.33
CA ASP A 34 -1.69 17.16 5.58
C ASP A 34 -1.82 16.34 4.27
N TRP A 35 -1.80 16.99 3.09
CA TRP A 35 -1.70 16.33 1.77
C TRP A 35 -0.25 16.04 1.37
N LEU A 36 0.73 16.65 2.04
CA LEU A 36 2.11 16.17 1.91
C LEU A 36 2.19 14.84 2.67
N PRO A 37 2.69 13.75 2.06
CA PRO A 37 2.85 12.48 2.77
C PRO A 37 3.68 12.72 4.02
N TYR A 38 3.02 12.60 5.17
CA TYR A 38 3.63 12.81 6.48
C TYR A 38 4.57 11.62 6.74
N ASP A 39 5.87 11.84 6.56
CA ASP A 39 6.96 10.86 6.76
C ASP A 39 7.23 10.59 8.25
N SER A 40 6.16 10.36 9.01
CA SER A 40 6.18 10.19 10.47
C SER A 40 5.31 9.01 10.93
N ALA A 41 4.89 8.15 10.02
CA ALA A 41 4.72 6.77 10.44
C ALA A 41 6.08 6.37 11.01
N ASN A 42 6.13 6.02 12.30
CA ASN A 42 7.32 5.39 12.89
C ASN A 42 7.81 4.38 11.87
N LYS A 43 8.95 4.66 11.23
CA LYS A 43 9.46 3.82 10.16
C LYS A 43 9.80 2.51 10.84
N ALA A 44 8.89 1.55 10.78
CA ALA A 44 9.07 0.26 11.40
C ALA A 44 10.39 -0.25 10.85
N VAL A 45 11.38 -0.41 11.73
CA VAL A 45 12.66 -0.96 11.33
C VAL A 45 12.40 -2.45 11.19
N TYR A 46 12.14 -2.88 9.97
CA TYR A 46 12.07 -4.29 9.61
C TYR A 46 13.41 -4.69 8.99
N GLU A 47 13.82 -5.91 9.30
CA GLU A 47 14.89 -6.60 8.60
C GLU A 47 14.32 -7.84 7.92
N ILE A 48 14.91 -8.23 6.80
CA ILE A 48 14.54 -9.47 6.13
C ILE A 48 15.25 -10.59 6.88
N SER A 49 14.50 -11.33 7.69
CA SER A 49 15.03 -12.45 8.48
C SER A 49 15.39 -13.64 7.60
N GLU A 50 14.56 -13.95 6.61
CA GLU A 50 14.72 -15.12 5.75
C GLU A 50 14.20 -14.89 4.33
N ARG A 51 14.66 -15.74 3.39
CA ARG A 51 14.20 -15.77 2.00
C ARG A 51 14.06 -17.20 1.50
N TRP A 52 13.02 -17.44 0.71
CA TRP A 52 12.77 -18.72 0.04
C TRP A 52 12.69 -18.49 -1.46
N GLU A 53 13.46 -19.26 -2.21
CA GLU A 53 13.30 -19.38 -3.65
C GLU A 53 12.16 -20.36 -3.90
N LEU A 54 11.06 -19.86 -4.47
CA LEU A 54 9.90 -20.70 -4.78
C LEU A 54 10.13 -21.49 -6.07
N PRO A 55 9.63 -22.73 -6.16
CA PRO A 55 9.74 -23.54 -7.36
C PRO A 55 8.82 -23.02 -8.46
N ALA A 56 8.98 -23.53 -9.68
CA ALA A 56 8.35 -22.97 -10.88
C ALA A 56 6.82 -23.03 -10.85
N GLU A 57 6.26 -24.02 -10.17
CA GLU A 57 4.81 -24.22 -10.00
C GLU A 57 4.17 -23.11 -9.16
N LEU A 58 4.97 -22.38 -8.37
CA LEU A 58 4.56 -21.26 -7.53
C LEU A 58 4.95 -19.88 -8.10
N ARG A 59 5.32 -19.83 -9.38
CA ARG A 59 5.73 -18.58 -10.04
C ARG A 59 4.64 -17.51 -10.02
N GLU A 60 3.38 -17.92 -10.05
CA GLU A 60 2.19 -17.05 -10.10
C GLU A 60 1.33 -17.19 -8.84
N VAL A 61 1.99 -17.28 -7.67
CA VAL A 61 1.28 -17.24 -6.39
C VAL A 61 0.77 -15.82 -6.10
N LEU A 62 -0.54 -15.67 -5.92
CA LEU A 62 -1.15 -14.36 -5.60
C LEU A 62 -1.74 -14.28 -4.19
N GLY A 63 -2.09 -15.43 -3.60
CA GLY A 63 -2.57 -15.54 -2.22
C GLY A 63 -1.83 -16.58 -1.39
N ILE A 64 -1.56 -16.27 -0.12
CA ILE A 64 -0.96 -17.22 0.84
C ILE A 64 -1.71 -17.21 2.18
N SER A 65 -1.73 -18.35 2.86
CA SER A 65 -2.25 -18.49 4.21
C SER A 65 -1.43 -19.51 5.00
N TRP A 66 -1.13 -19.21 6.26
CA TRP A 66 -0.49 -20.18 7.15
C TRP A 66 -1.41 -21.37 7.42
N VAL A 67 -0.86 -22.59 7.37
CA VAL A 67 -1.57 -23.83 7.74
C VAL A 67 -0.90 -24.55 8.90
N SER A 68 0.39 -24.30 9.16
CA SER A 68 1.12 -24.72 10.37
C SER A 68 2.28 -23.76 10.66
N GLU A 69 3.16 -24.08 11.62
CA GLU A 69 4.32 -23.24 11.96
C GLU A 69 5.33 -23.09 10.80
N HIS A 70 5.43 -24.10 9.94
CA HIS A 70 6.41 -24.17 8.85
C HIS A 70 5.78 -24.39 7.49
N GLN A 71 4.45 -24.35 7.38
CA GLN A 71 3.77 -24.59 6.13
C GLN A 71 2.78 -23.48 5.80
N ILE A 72 2.82 -23.07 4.54
CA ILE A 72 1.87 -22.15 3.94
C ILE A 72 1.09 -22.86 2.85
N ALA A 73 -0.20 -22.56 2.76
CA ALA A 73 -0.97 -22.78 1.56
C ALA A 73 -0.76 -21.57 0.63
N ALA A 74 -0.55 -21.85 -0.65
CA ALA A 74 -0.26 -20.89 -1.70
C ALA A 74 -1.18 -21.18 -2.89
N ILE A 75 -2.02 -20.22 -3.27
CA ILE A 75 -2.92 -20.36 -4.43
C ILE A 75 -2.24 -19.85 -5.68
N GLN A 76 -2.30 -20.62 -6.76
CA GLN A 76 -1.90 -20.17 -8.08
C GLN A 76 -3.15 -19.65 -8.81
N ASP A 77 -2.97 -18.55 -9.55
CA ASP A 77 -4.02 -17.75 -10.17
C ASP A 77 -4.76 -18.46 -11.32
N GLU A 78 -4.03 -19.04 -12.27
CA GLU A 78 -4.55 -19.57 -13.55
C GLU A 78 -5.05 -21.03 -13.52
N ASP A 79 -4.67 -21.86 -12.56
CA ASP A 79 -4.82 -23.33 -12.63
C ASP A 79 -5.80 -23.92 -11.61
N GLY A 80 -6.31 -23.14 -10.65
CA GLY A 80 -7.24 -23.66 -9.64
C GLY A 80 -6.62 -24.68 -8.69
N ILE A 81 -5.35 -24.45 -8.32
CA ILE A 81 -4.54 -25.30 -7.45
C ILE A 81 -4.10 -24.53 -6.20
N ILE A 82 -4.21 -25.18 -5.04
CA ILE A 82 -3.56 -24.75 -3.80
C ILE A 82 -2.37 -25.68 -3.53
N TYR A 83 -1.18 -25.10 -3.43
CA TYR A 83 0.05 -25.79 -3.05
C TYR A 83 0.30 -25.62 -1.55
N ILE A 84 0.70 -26.70 -0.88
CA ILE A 84 1.27 -26.60 0.47
C ILE A 84 2.79 -26.55 0.34
N TYR A 85 3.38 -25.42 0.69
CA TYR A 85 4.83 -25.22 0.68
C TYR A 85 5.39 -25.29 2.09
N ASP A 86 6.41 -26.12 2.29
CA ASP A 86 7.10 -26.29 3.55
C ASP A 86 8.37 -25.41 3.57
N LEU A 87 8.42 -24.48 4.52
CA LEU A 87 9.47 -23.47 4.67
C LEU A 87 10.79 -24.07 5.19
N GLU A 88 10.75 -25.20 5.92
CA GLU A 88 11.95 -25.88 6.39
C GLU A 88 12.54 -26.76 5.30
N GLN A 89 11.68 -27.56 4.65
CA GLN A 89 12.08 -28.45 3.57
C GLN A 89 12.34 -27.71 2.25
N ARG A 90 11.88 -26.46 2.14
CA ARG A 90 12.01 -25.57 0.98
C ARG A 90 11.47 -26.19 -0.31
N LYS A 91 10.28 -26.80 -0.22
CA LYS A 91 9.61 -27.47 -1.34
C LYS A 91 8.11 -27.52 -1.13
N VAL A 92 7.38 -27.70 -2.23
CA VAL A 92 6.00 -28.14 -2.22
C VAL A 92 5.93 -29.56 -1.64
N VAL A 93 5.01 -29.77 -0.70
CA VAL A 93 4.77 -31.06 -0.04
C VAL A 93 3.40 -31.65 -0.36
N GLU A 94 2.47 -30.83 -0.86
CA GLU A 94 1.12 -31.26 -1.26
C GLU A 94 0.57 -30.32 -2.33
N GLU A 95 -0.25 -30.87 -3.23
CA GLU A 95 -0.96 -30.16 -4.29
C GLU A 95 -2.45 -30.50 -4.17
N ILE A 96 -3.30 -29.48 -4.17
CA ILE A 96 -4.74 -29.61 -3.95
C ILE A 96 -5.45 -28.91 -5.10
N GLU A 97 -5.84 -29.69 -6.11
CA GLU A 97 -6.71 -29.22 -7.20
C GLU A 97 -8.13 -29.03 -6.66
N PHE A 98 -8.70 -27.83 -6.84
CA PHE A 98 -10.04 -27.49 -6.35
C PHE A 98 -10.96 -26.92 -7.43
N GLY A 99 -10.39 -26.43 -8.53
CA GLY A 99 -11.10 -25.71 -9.58
C GLY A 99 -10.53 -25.99 -10.97
N ASN A 100 -11.16 -25.40 -11.97
CA ASN A 100 -10.57 -25.30 -13.31
C ASN A 100 -9.74 -24.01 -13.40
N ALA A 101 -9.24 -23.70 -14.59
CA ALA A 101 -8.58 -22.44 -14.83
C ALA A 101 -9.46 -21.21 -14.49
N GLY A 102 -8.87 -20.20 -13.85
CA GLY A 102 -9.55 -19.04 -13.29
C GLY A 102 -8.62 -17.83 -13.07
N ASP A 103 -9.03 -16.89 -12.23
CA ASP A 103 -8.26 -15.71 -11.81
C ASP A 103 -8.24 -15.66 -10.27
N TYR A 104 -7.61 -16.67 -9.65
CA TYR A 104 -7.68 -16.85 -8.21
C TYR A 104 -6.66 -15.98 -7.45
N GLU A 105 -7.15 -14.89 -6.87
CA GLU A 105 -6.31 -13.86 -6.26
C GLU A 105 -6.26 -13.94 -4.73
N GLY A 106 -7.30 -14.52 -4.10
CA GLY A 106 -7.43 -14.56 -2.65
C GLY A 106 -7.45 -15.98 -2.09
N LEU A 107 -6.77 -16.16 -0.94
CA LEU A 107 -6.80 -17.41 -0.17
C LEU A 107 -6.94 -17.15 1.32
N ALA A 108 -7.87 -17.84 1.97
CA ALA A 108 -8.00 -17.88 3.42
C ALA A 108 -8.22 -19.32 3.91
N VAL A 109 -7.51 -19.72 4.97
CA VAL A 109 -7.67 -21.05 5.58
C VAL A 109 -8.25 -20.90 6.99
N LYS A 110 -9.27 -21.70 7.30
CA LYS A 110 -9.87 -21.79 8.64
C LYS A 110 -10.15 -23.25 9.01
N GLY A 111 -9.34 -23.77 9.93
CA GLY A 111 -9.36 -25.20 10.26
C GLY A 111 -9.01 -26.02 9.02
N ASN A 112 -9.90 -26.92 8.63
CA ASN A 112 -9.72 -27.79 7.45
C ASN A 112 -10.37 -27.23 6.17
N ASN A 113 -10.84 -25.97 6.17
CA ASN A 113 -11.48 -25.37 5.00
C ASN A 113 -10.58 -24.28 4.41
N ALA A 114 -10.37 -24.33 3.10
CA ALA A 114 -9.80 -23.25 2.30
C ALA A 114 -10.91 -22.52 1.55
N TYR A 115 -10.81 -21.20 1.48
CA TYR A 115 -11.70 -20.32 0.73
C TYR A 115 -10.85 -19.59 -0.32
N ALA A 116 -11.16 -19.80 -1.59
CA ALA A 116 -10.55 -19.09 -2.71
C ALA A 116 -11.46 -17.94 -3.17
N LEU A 117 -10.85 -16.83 -3.56
CA LEU A 117 -11.53 -15.72 -4.23
C LEU A 117 -11.05 -15.67 -5.69
N GLU A 118 -12.02 -15.68 -6.59
CA GLU A 118 -11.89 -15.45 -8.04
C GLU A 118 -12.44 -14.04 -8.36
#